data_AF-A0AB39L037-F1
#
_entry.id   AF-A0AB39L037-F1
#
_cell.length_a   1.000
_cell.length_b   1.000
_cell.length_c   1.000
_cell.angle_alpha   90.00
_cell.angle_beta   90.00
_cell.angle_gamma   90.00
#
_symmetry.space_group_name_H-M   'P 1'
#
loop_
_entity.id
_entity.type
_entity.pdbx_description
1 polymer ?
#
loop_
_entity_poly.entity_id
_entity_poly.type
_entity_poly.pdbx_seq_one_letter_code
_entity_poly.pdbx_strand_id
1 'polypeptide(L)'
;MTSPFEDPEFVSRLARMGIVHTPGMAARMMDELAPLLADEGIDLNDRDGDNDLGAVNEALARATERHNLTLFTPVGARRAGALAVLRLFAESFCEGDEDRAAAVLAGVESEPAGDAPAISHLVGVSLGLLDSWHTDPELRAALTATRVPRWNRAARAAATDVLALARKGRAFASLGSLHRHGGLALFEGSVLLVAASLSARAASEKTSVRDVAGRVLVDGPSSGPPTPSAPVAASPQAPGSSFMRPLGARGAKAQGPEAPGRPMGRDLQIADRALRRNFGTWLERAPSIAAPTVSDELLLTQALVDIGRGHGLDLHRALDVEPLIDLLWEADGADHPEVLETLHDYVHFRLDAGHDLGGWEEAHEAVEDALDESGAGSGPLGAMLEHAEQVNPDVRRGALAQTPLIAAVNELLEWVGTGRPVTQTGGVRRADIKHVATMLGIRAVGVAKRVGIEHGEDAPVQALSMADVPVLAQWWEALSSAEVIRTTSSSVRPGPAAAEWAAEGLPPLELAEMVAGVFVAGILTRPMAKGAFGRFIIKKSIVQLMRALAPEDLDIEVPELALIGGGPVWTVRSLEAAGLVTGALSAHPEVPDPLRAAVARGLLLVVALLADTDEE
;
A
#
# COMPACT_ATOMS: atom_id res chain seq x y z
N MET A 1 21.82 39.82 29.06
CA MET A 1 22.06 38.50 29.66
C MET A 1 22.57 37.62 28.54
N THR A 2 23.83 37.24 28.60
CA THR A 2 24.57 36.54 27.54
C THR A 2 24.00 35.13 27.39
N SER A 3 23.80 34.68 26.16
CA SER A 3 23.15 33.41 25.85
C SER A 3 24.00 32.24 26.36
N PRO A 4 23.43 31.15 26.90
CA PRO A 4 24.19 29.94 27.25
C PRO A 4 24.98 29.35 26.06
N PHE A 5 24.57 29.66 24.83
CA PHE A 5 25.23 29.26 23.59
C PHE A 5 26.42 30.14 23.18
N GLU A 6 26.68 31.21 23.94
CA GLU A 6 27.88 32.05 23.82
C GLU A 6 28.96 31.64 24.86
N ASP A 7 28.65 30.68 25.75
CA ASP A 7 29.60 30.09 26.71
C ASP A 7 30.51 29.05 26.03
N PRO A 8 31.83 29.30 25.93
CA PRO A 8 32.77 28.40 25.25
C PRO A 8 32.87 27.00 25.87
N GLU A 9 32.63 26.85 27.18
CA GLU A 9 32.65 25.53 27.84
C GLU A 9 31.42 24.70 27.48
N PHE A 10 30.26 25.35 27.33
CA PHE A 10 29.00 24.72 26.94
C PHE A 10 29.03 24.28 25.46
N VAL A 11 29.54 25.13 24.58
CA VAL A 11 29.72 24.81 23.15
C VAL A 11 30.78 23.71 22.94
N SER A 12 31.87 23.72 23.71
CA SER A 12 32.91 22.67 23.65
C SER A 12 32.46 21.32 24.23
N ARG A 13 31.39 21.27 25.04
CA ARG A 13 30.74 20.02 25.45
C ARG A 13 29.82 19.48 24.36
N LEU A 14 29.04 20.35 23.71
CA LEU A 14 28.14 19.97 22.62
C LEU A 14 28.90 19.48 21.37
N ALA A 15 30.02 20.13 21.03
CA ALA A 15 30.90 19.70 19.94
C ALA A 15 31.56 18.32 20.20
N ARG A 16 31.86 17.99 21.46
CA ARG A 16 32.35 16.65 21.85
C ARG A 16 31.28 15.56 21.77
N MET A 17 30.00 15.94 21.74
CA MET A 17 28.86 15.05 21.54
C MET A 17 28.33 15.07 20.09
N GLY A 18 29.04 15.73 19.16
CA GLY A 18 28.68 15.78 17.75
C GLY A 18 27.49 16.69 17.40
N ILE A 19 27.02 17.53 18.33
CA ILE A 19 25.85 18.40 18.12
C ILE A 19 26.30 19.81 17.71
N VAL A 20 25.89 20.24 16.51
CA VAL A 20 26.09 21.60 15.99
C VAL A 20 24.77 22.37 16.07
N HIS A 21 24.74 23.45 16.86
CA HIS A 21 23.56 24.31 17.04
C HIS A 21 23.33 25.21 15.81
N THR A 22 22.15 25.17 15.19
CA THR A 22 21.77 26.07 14.09
C THR A 22 20.41 26.75 14.35
N PRO A 23 20.37 28.05 14.70
CA PRO A 23 19.13 28.82 14.85
C PRO A 23 18.65 29.48 13.53
N GLY A 24 17.32 29.60 13.31
CA GLY A 24 16.73 30.58 12.36
C GLY A 24 15.91 30.03 11.17
N MET A 25 14.62 29.69 11.34
CA MET A 25 13.75 29.36 10.19
C MET A 25 13.21 30.62 9.48
N ALA A 26 12.80 31.65 10.25
CA ALA A 26 12.48 32.95 9.67
C ALA A 26 13.73 33.62 9.08
N ALA A 27 14.90 33.41 9.70
CA ALA A 27 16.18 33.85 9.12
C ALA A 27 16.47 33.10 7.81
N ARG A 28 16.34 31.77 7.77
CA ARG A 28 16.52 30.97 6.53
C ARG A 28 15.56 31.36 5.41
N MET A 29 14.27 31.56 5.68
CA MET A 29 13.32 32.03 4.67
C MET A 29 13.68 33.44 4.17
N MET A 30 14.14 34.31 5.08
CA MET A 30 14.64 35.63 4.70
C MET A 30 15.98 35.55 3.96
N ASP A 31 16.84 34.58 4.26
CA ASP A 31 18.10 34.30 3.55
C ASP A 31 17.84 33.75 2.14
N GLU A 32 16.81 32.92 1.97
CA GLU A 32 16.39 32.38 0.66
C GLU A 32 15.70 33.45 -0.21
N LEU A 33 14.97 34.38 0.40
CA LEU A 33 14.34 35.52 -0.29
C LEU A 33 15.29 36.71 -0.49
N ALA A 34 16.34 36.85 0.32
CA ALA A 34 17.32 37.93 0.26
C ALA A 34 17.93 38.15 -1.14
N PRO A 35 18.39 37.13 -1.89
CA PRO A 35 18.92 37.36 -3.23
C PRO A 35 17.84 37.85 -4.22
N LEU A 36 16.59 37.40 -4.07
CA LEU A 36 15.47 37.84 -4.92
C LEU A 36 15.02 39.27 -4.59
N LEU A 37 15.14 39.69 -3.33
CA LEU A 37 14.88 41.07 -2.88
C LEU A 37 16.01 42.02 -3.30
N ALA A 38 17.26 41.56 -3.26
CA ALA A 38 18.41 42.33 -3.72
C ALA A 38 18.34 42.62 -5.24
N ASP A 39 17.88 41.66 -6.04
CA ASP A 39 17.60 41.85 -7.48
C ASP A 39 16.52 42.93 -7.74
N GLU A 40 15.62 43.16 -6.78
CA GLU A 40 14.57 44.19 -6.83
C GLU A 40 15.03 45.53 -6.22
N GLY A 41 16.30 45.63 -5.80
CA GLY A 41 16.88 46.83 -5.20
C GLY A 41 16.57 47.02 -3.71
N ILE A 42 16.07 45.99 -3.02
CA ILE A 42 15.82 46.03 -1.56
C ILE A 42 16.89 45.22 -0.83
N ASP A 43 17.79 45.92 -0.14
CA ASP A 43 18.77 45.30 0.76
C ASP A 43 18.23 45.27 2.20
N LEU A 44 17.96 44.06 2.71
CA LEU A 44 17.50 43.84 4.07
C LEU A 44 18.58 44.11 5.14
N ASN A 45 19.85 44.25 4.73
CA ASN A 45 20.97 44.55 5.60
C ASN A 45 21.30 46.05 5.67
N ASP A 46 20.65 46.88 4.85
CA ASP A 46 20.81 48.33 4.90
C ASP A 46 19.96 48.92 6.04
N ARG A 47 20.63 49.39 7.10
CA ARG A 47 19.99 49.98 8.29
C ARG A 47 19.68 51.47 8.17
N ASP A 48 20.16 52.13 7.11
CA ASP A 48 20.04 53.57 6.91
C ASP A 48 19.10 53.94 5.73
N GLY A 49 18.53 52.95 5.04
CA GLY A 49 17.64 53.14 3.88
C GLY A 49 16.20 53.53 4.28
N ASP A 50 15.71 54.64 3.71
CA ASP A 50 14.33 55.15 3.85
C ASP A 50 13.36 54.31 2.98
N ASN A 51 13.35 52.99 3.20
CA ASN A 51 12.55 52.04 2.43
C ASN A 51 11.08 52.10 2.89
N ASP A 52 10.21 52.60 2.01
CA ASP A 52 8.76 52.59 2.22
C ASP A 52 8.25 51.16 2.47
N LEU A 53 7.58 50.97 3.60
CA LEU A 53 6.95 49.70 4.01
C LEU A 53 5.99 49.16 2.94
N GLY A 54 5.36 50.03 2.14
CA GLY A 54 4.56 49.61 0.99
C GLY A 54 5.41 48.92 -0.09
N ALA A 55 6.52 49.55 -0.48
CA ALA A 55 7.45 49.02 -1.48
C ALA A 55 8.12 47.71 -1.03
N VAL A 56 8.47 47.60 0.26
CA VAL A 56 9.05 46.36 0.84
C VAL A 56 8.05 45.21 0.80
N ASN A 57 6.78 45.45 1.15
CA ASN A 57 5.75 44.41 1.09
C ASN A 57 5.44 43.96 -0.35
N GLU A 58 5.43 44.89 -1.30
CA GLU A 58 5.24 44.54 -2.71
C GLU A 58 6.43 43.75 -3.27
N ALA A 59 7.67 44.11 -2.91
CA ALA A 59 8.86 43.36 -3.29
C ALA A 59 8.90 41.98 -2.64
N LEU A 60 8.51 41.84 -1.37
CA LEU A 60 8.35 40.54 -0.70
C LEU A 60 7.30 39.67 -1.40
N ALA A 61 6.18 40.24 -1.82
CA ALA A 61 5.17 39.51 -2.58
C ALA A 61 5.73 39.01 -3.92
N ARG A 62 6.45 39.86 -4.67
CA ARG A 62 7.10 39.48 -5.94
C ARG A 62 8.22 38.45 -5.75
N ALA A 63 9.06 38.62 -4.74
CA ALA A 63 10.15 37.69 -4.41
C ALA A 63 9.59 36.33 -3.98
N THR A 64 8.52 36.31 -3.18
CA THR A 64 7.81 35.07 -2.81
C THR A 64 7.18 34.42 -4.03
N GLU A 65 6.59 35.20 -4.95
CA GLU A 65 6.04 34.69 -6.21
C GLU A 65 7.14 34.09 -7.11
N ARG A 66 8.31 34.74 -7.23
CA ARG A 66 9.49 34.23 -7.95
C ARG A 66 10.07 32.96 -7.31
N HIS A 67 10.16 32.92 -5.98
CA HIS A 67 10.60 31.75 -5.25
C HIS A 67 9.63 30.58 -5.46
N ASN A 68 8.32 30.81 -5.35
CA ASN A 68 7.31 29.82 -5.65
C ASN A 68 7.41 29.33 -7.09
N LEU A 69 7.54 30.22 -8.08
CA LEU A 69 7.73 29.83 -9.48
C LEU A 69 8.94 28.92 -9.68
N THR A 70 10.04 29.19 -8.98
CA THR A 70 11.25 28.35 -8.99
C THR A 70 10.96 26.94 -8.48
N LEU A 71 10.12 26.79 -7.45
CA LEU A 71 9.68 25.47 -6.93
C LEU A 71 8.84 24.68 -7.94
N PHE A 72 8.15 25.34 -8.88
CA PHE A 72 7.35 24.69 -9.92
C PHE A 72 8.10 24.57 -11.27
N THR A 73 9.34 25.03 -11.39
CA THR A 73 10.16 24.90 -12.61
C THR A 73 11.44 24.10 -12.35
N PRO A 74 11.34 22.78 -12.12
CA PRO A 74 12.51 21.95 -11.93
C PRO A 74 13.39 21.93 -13.19
N VAL A 75 14.70 21.81 -12.97
CA VAL A 75 15.73 21.62 -14.02
C VAL A 75 16.60 20.41 -13.69
N GLY A 76 17.34 19.90 -14.69
CA GLY A 76 18.29 18.80 -14.50
C GLY A 76 17.64 17.51 -13.97
N ALA A 77 18.28 16.86 -13.00
CA ALA A 77 17.87 15.56 -12.47
C ALA A 77 16.42 15.56 -11.93
N ARG A 78 15.99 16.65 -11.27
CA ARG A 78 14.62 16.79 -10.74
C ARG A 78 13.57 16.85 -11.83
N ARG A 79 13.90 17.47 -12.97
CA ARG A 79 13.00 17.53 -14.13
C ARG A 79 12.92 16.17 -14.82
N ALA A 80 14.05 15.51 -15.01
CA ALA A 80 14.11 14.15 -15.55
C ALA A 80 13.32 13.16 -14.68
N GLY A 81 13.47 13.25 -13.35
CA GLY A 81 12.69 12.47 -12.38
C GLY A 81 11.19 12.74 -12.49
N ALA A 82 10.78 14.02 -12.59
CA ALA A 82 9.37 14.35 -12.78
C ALA A 82 8.78 13.74 -14.05
N LEU A 83 9.50 13.79 -15.18
CA LEU A 83 9.08 13.15 -16.43
C LEU A 83 8.97 11.62 -16.31
N ALA A 84 9.90 10.98 -15.59
CA ALA A 84 9.87 9.55 -15.35
C ALA A 84 8.63 9.13 -14.55
N VAL A 85 8.25 9.90 -13.52
CA VAL A 85 7.03 9.65 -12.75
C VAL A 85 5.78 9.81 -13.61
N LEU A 86 5.70 10.86 -14.44
CA LEU A 86 4.58 11.06 -15.36
C LEU A 86 4.44 9.90 -16.37
N ARG A 87 5.58 9.37 -16.84
CA ARG A 87 5.61 8.24 -17.75
C ARG A 87 5.10 6.96 -17.10
N LEU A 88 5.64 6.62 -15.93
CA LEU A 88 5.22 5.44 -15.16
C LEU A 88 3.72 5.50 -14.86
N PHE A 89 3.23 6.65 -14.41
CA PHE A 89 1.81 6.85 -14.16
C PHE A 89 0.97 6.64 -15.42
N ALA A 90 1.35 7.26 -16.54
CA ALA A 90 0.58 7.19 -17.78
C ALA A 90 0.53 5.77 -18.35
N GLU A 91 1.64 5.02 -18.25
CA GLU A 91 1.70 3.62 -18.68
C GLU A 91 0.76 2.75 -17.84
N SER A 92 0.91 2.77 -16.51
CA SER A 92 0.08 1.97 -15.59
C SER A 92 -1.41 2.33 -15.67
N PHE A 93 -1.72 3.63 -15.74
CA PHE A 93 -3.11 4.09 -15.87
C PHE A 93 -3.77 3.61 -17.17
N CYS A 94 -3.03 3.57 -18.28
CA CYS A 94 -3.58 3.16 -19.57
C CYS A 94 -3.65 1.65 -19.75
N GLU A 95 -2.87 0.88 -18.99
CA GLU A 95 -2.94 -0.59 -18.93
C GLU A 95 -4.13 -1.08 -18.09
N GLY A 96 -4.84 -0.16 -17.42
CA GLY A 96 -5.97 -0.49 -16.54
C GLY A 96 -5.53 -0.85 -15.10
N ASP A 97 -4.24 -0.73 -14.81
CA ASP A 97 -3.67 -0.94 -13.47
C ASP A 97 -3.79 0.35 -12.65
N GLU A 98 -5.03 0.65 -12.24
CA GLU A 98 -5.35 1.85 -11.44
C GLU A 98 -4.61 1.84 -10.09
N ASP A 99 -4.38 0.67 -9.51
CA ASP A 99 -3.65 0.51 -8.24
C ASP A 99 -2.18 0.90 -8.37
N ARG A 100 -1.50 0.44 -9.43
CA ARG A 100 -0.12 0.85 -9.73
C ARG A 100 -0.04 2.32 -10.11
N ALA A 101 -1.00 2.85 -10.87
CA ALA A 101 -1.07 4.27 -11.16
C ALA A 101 -1.20 5.10 -9.87
N ALA A 102 -2.03 4.68 -8.92
CA ALA A 102 -2.17 5.34 -7.63
C ALA A 102 -0.87 5.27 -6.81
N ALA A 103 -0.18 4.13 -6.81
CA ALA A 103 1.09 3.95 -6.13
C ALA A 103 2.19 4.91 -6.66
N VAL A 104 2.24 5.14 -7.98
CA VAL A 104 3.20 6.06 -8.60
C VAL A 104 2.99 7.50 -8.11
N LEU A 105 1.74 7.99 -8.00
CA LEU A 105 1.47 9.33 -7.48
C LEU A 105 1.75 9.44 -5.98
N ALA A 106 1.43 8.39 -5.23
CA ALA A 106 1.58 8.38 -3.78
C ALA A 106 3.04 8.40 -3.31
N GLY A 107 3.97 7.91 -4.13
CA GLY A 107 5.39 7.90 -3.81
C GLY A 107 6.10 9.26 -3.93
N VAL A 108 5.41 10.30 -4.42
CA VAL A 108 5.99 11.63 -4.62
C VAL A 108 5.92 12.44 -3.33
N GLU A 109 7.07 12.88 -2.82
CA GLU A 109 7.15 13.68 -1.59
C GLU A 109 6.67 15.13 -1.80
N SER A 110 6.18 15.75 -0.73
CA SER A 110 5.73 17.15 -0.78
C SER A 110 6.88 18.14 -0.95
N GLU A 111 8.03 17.84 -0.35
CA GLU A 111 9.25 18.65 -0.39
C GLU A 111 10.34 17.92 -1.19
N PRO A 112 11.27 18.64 -1.82
CA PRO A 112 12.33 18.01 -2.59
C PRO A 112 13.39 17.38 -1.67
N ALA A 113 13.55 16.06 -1.75
CA ALA A 113 14.62 15.31 -1.10
C ALA A 113 15.78 15.02 -2.09
N GLY A 114 16.88 15.78 -1.99
CA GLY A 114 18.04 15.62 -2.87
C GLY A 114 17.70 15.86 -4.35
N ASP A 115 17.91 14.84 -5.19
CA ASP A 115 17.60 14.85 -6.62
C ASP A 115 16.20 14.32 -6.96
N ALA A 116 15.46 13.82 -5.97
CA ALA A 116 14.10 13.31 -6.17
C ALA A 116 13.11 14.44 -6.49
N PRO A 117 12.14 14.21 -7.39
CA PRO A 117 11.13 15.21 -7.69
C PRO A 117 10.09 15.29 -6.57
N ALA A 118 9.49 16.47 -6.39
CA ALA A 118 8.47 16.75 -5.39
C ALA A 118 7.12 17.02 -6.06
N ILE A 119 6.05 17.08 -5.28
CA ILE A 119 4.70 17.38 -5.77
C ILE A 119 4.67 18.68 -6.59
N SER A 120 5.35 19.74 -6.11
CA SER A 120 5.47 21.02 -6.83
C SER A 120 6.13 20.86 -8.20
N HIS A 121 7.20 20.08 -8.28
CA HIS A 121 7.88 19.77 -9.54
C HIS A 121 6.95 19.06 -10.53
N LEU A 122 6.18 18.07 -10.09
CA LEU A 122 5.26 17.32 -10.96
C LEU A 122 4.08 18.16 -11.41
N VAL A 123 3.50 18.98 -10.53
CA VAL A 123 2.47 19.96 -10.89
C VAL A 123 3.00 20.88 -11.99
N GLY A 124 4.17 21.48 -11.76
CA GLY A 124 4.76 22.43 -12.68
C GLY A 124 5.10 21.84 -14.05
N VAL A 125 5.77 20.68 -14.08
CA VAL A 125 6.09 19.96 -15.33
C VAL A 125 4.82 19.52 -16.05
N SER A 126 3.81 19.01 -15.34
CA SER A 126 2.54 18.60 -15.94
C SER A 126 1.83 19.78 -16.62
N LEU A 127 1.70 20.90 -15.91
CA LEU A 127 1.02 22.09 -16.45
C LEU A 127 1.76 22.67 -17.66
N GLY A 128 3.10 22.71 -17.62
CA GLY A 128 3.93 23.16 -18.74
C GLY A 128 3.78 22.25 -19.97
N LEU A 129 3.79 20.92 -19.78
CA LEU A 129 3.55 19.96 -20.86
C LEU A 129 2.15 20.13 -21.46
N LEU A 130 1.14 20.21 -20.61
CA LEU A 130 -0.26 20.37 -21.02
C LEU A 130 -0.49 21.68 -21.80
N ASP A 131 0.10 22.79 -21.35
CA ASP A 131 0.06 24.06 -22.08
C ASP A 131 0.73 23.91 -23.46
N SER A 132 1.91 23.27 -23.53
CA SER A 132 2.60 23.06 -24.81
C SER A 132 1.79 22.17 -25.77
N TRP A 133 1.25 21.06 -25.28
CA TRP A 133 0.57 20.07 -26.11
C TRP A 133 -0.79 20.57 -26.62
N HIS A 134 -1.58 21.20 -25.76
CA HIS A 134 -2.92 21.68 -26.13
C HIS A 134 -2.89 22.97 -26.97
N THR A 135 -1.76 23.67 -27.01
CA THR A 135 -1.56 24.82 -27.91
C THR A 135 -0.87 24.46 -29.21
N ASP A 136 -0.17 23.33 -29.29
CA ASP A 136 0.46 22.83 -30.51
C ASP A 136 -0.58 22.62 -31.64
N PRO A 137 -0.46 23.35 -32.77
CA PRO A 137 -1.35 23.18 -33.91
C PRO A 137 -1.41 21.75 -34.47
N GLU A 138 -0.31 21.00 -34.41
CA GLU A 138 -0.23 19.63 -34.94
C GLU A 138 -0.97 18.62 -34.06
N LEU A 139 -0.98 18.85 -32.74
CA LEU A 139 -1.63 17.96 -31.77
C LEU A 139 -3.09 18.33 -31.47
N ARG A 140 -3.52 19.53 -31.85
CA ARG A 140 -4.84 20.07 -31.49
C ARG A 140 -6.00 19.16 -31.90
N ALA A 141 -5.92 18.55 -33.09
CA ALA A 141 -6.95 17.63 -33.57
C ALA A 141 -7.02 16.37 -32.69
N ALA A 142 -5.88 15.77 -32.35
CA ALA A 142 -5.79 14.58 -31.50
C ALA A 142 -6.30 14.85 -30.07
N LEU A 143 -5.91 15.99 -29.49
CA LEU A 143 -6.19 16.33 -28.08
C LEU A 143 -7.58 16.95 -27.86
N THR A 144 -8.33 17.26 -28.93
CA THR A 144 -9.73 17.70 -28.81
C THR A 144 -10.60 16.64 -28.12
N ALA A 145 -10.26 15.36 -28.34
CA ALA A 145 -10.96 14.22 -27.75
C ALA A 145 -10.60 13.96 -26.27
N THR A 146 -9.59 14.62 -25.71
CA THR A 146 -9.20 14.43 -24.31
C THR A 146 -10.39 14.65 -23.38
N ARG A 147 -10.65 13.66 -22.53
CA ARG A 147 -11.65 13.68 -21.46
C ARG A 147 -10.95 13.44 -20.14
N VAL A 148 -11.47 14.07 -19.09
CA VAL A 148 -10.98 13.85 -17.74
C VAL A 148 -11.36 12.42 -17.33
N PRO A 149 -10.38 11.53 -17.07
CA PRO A 149 -10.65 10.16 -16.68
C PRO A 149 -11.32 10.04 -15.30
N ARG A 150 -11.79 8.83 -14.97
CA ARG A 150 -12.28 8.53 -13.63
C ARG A 150 -11.10 8.42 -12.66
N TRP A 151 -11.30 9.01 -11.49
CA TRP A 151 -10.43 9.04 -10.32
C TRP A 151 -11.30 9.53 -9.15
N ASN A 152 -10.72 10.12 -8.10
CA ASN A 152 -11.50 10.78 -7.06
C ASN A 152 -12.18 12.10 -7.54
N ARG A 153 -13.18 12.55 -6.78
CA ARG A 153 -14.01 13.73 -7.12
C ARG A 153 -13.20 15.04 -7.12
N ALA A 154 -12.26 15.21 -6.19
CA ALA A 154 -11.50 16.44 -6.05
C ALA A 154 -10.47 16.62 -7.18
N ALA A 155 -9.71 15.56 -7.49
CA ALA A 155 -8.76 15.52 -8.60
C ALA A 155 -9.48 15.74 -9.94
N ARG A 156 -10.67 15.17 -10.15
CA ARG A 156 -11.46 15.43 -11.37
C ARG A 156 -11.91 16.88 -11.51
N ALA A 157 -12.29 17.53 -10.41
CA ALA A 157 -12.64 18.95 -10.43
C ALA A 157 -11.42 19.80 -10.82
N ALA A 158 -10.25 19.52 -10.22
CA ALA A 158 -9.00 20.18 -10.57
C ALA A 158 -8.60 19.93 -12.04
N ALA A 159 -8.61 18.68 -12.50
CA ALA A 159 -8.28 18.30 -13.87
C ALA A 159 -9.19 18.97 -14.91
N THR A 160 -10.47 19.16 -14.59
CA THR A 160 -11.44 19.84 -15.47
C THR A 160 -11.05 21.30 -15.67
N ASP A 161 -10.72 22.01 -14.58
CA ASP A 161 -10.29 23.40 -14.63
C ASP A 161 -8.92 23.54 -15.32
N VAL A 162 -7.97 22.65 -15.01
CA VAL A 162 -6.66 22.59 -15.65
C VAL A 162 -6.79 22.38 -17.15
N LEU A 163 -7.63 21.45 -17.62
CA LEU A 163 -7.86 21.22 -19.05
C LEU A 163 -8.43 22.46 -19.76
N ALA A 164 -9.36 23.17 -19.12
CA ALA A 164 -9.93 24.40 -19.68
C ALA A 164 -8.89 25.52 -19.82
N LEU A 165 -7.90 25.57 -18.93
CA LEU A 165 -6.79 26.52 -18.98
C LEU A 165 -5.69 26.09 -19.95
N ALA A 166 -5.36 24.79 -20.01
CA ALA A 166 -4.33 24.22 -20.89
C ALA A 166 -4.67 24.41 -22.36
N ARG A 167 -5.95 24.27 -22.74
CA ARG A 167 -6.45 24.59 -24.09
C ARG A 167 -6.21 26.04 -24.53
N LYS A 168 -5.90 26.92 -23.58
CA LYS A 168 -5.57 28.34 -23.82
C LYS A 168 -4.09 28.65 -23.59
N GLY A 169 -3.26 27.64 -23.29
CA GLY A 169 -1.83 27.79 -23.02
C GLY A 169 -1.50 28.60 -21.77
N ARG A 170 -2.35 28.54 -20.74
CA ARG A 170 -2.21 29.37 -19.54
C ARG A 170 -2.41 28.61 -18.23
N ALA A 171 -2.38 27.28 -18.24
CA ALA A 171 -2.55 26.48 -17.03
C ALA A 171 -1.43 26.75 -16.02
N PHE A 172 -0.17 26.75 -16.47
CA PHE A 172 0.98 27.07 -15.62
C PHE A 172 0.92 28.51 -15.11
N ALA A 173 0.61 29.48 -15.97
CA ALA A 173 0.44 30.88 -15.58
C ALA A 173 -0.74 31.13 -14.62
N SER A 174 -1.68 30.19 -14.52
CA SER A 174 -2.86 30.29 -13.66
C SER A 174 -2.71 29.53 -12.33
N LEU A 175 -1.50 29.08 -11.97
CA LEU A 175 -1.21 28.26 -10.79
C LEU A 175 -1.78 28.85 -9.48
N GLY A 176 -1.63 30.16 -9.27
CA GLY A 176 -2.20 30.85 -8.10
C GLY A 176 -3.71 30.71 -7.97
N SER A 177 -4.45 30.69 -9.09
CA SER A 177 -5.91 30.49 -9.08
C SER A 177 -6.30 29.02 -8.89
N LEU A 178 -5.43 28.09 -9.27
CA LEU A 178 -5.64 26.65 -9.19
C LEU A 178 -5.43 26.10 -7.77
N HIS A 179 -4.69 26.81 -6.91
CA HIS A 179 -4.50 26.45 -5.50
C HIS A 179 -5.79 26.27 -4.70
N ARG A 180 -6.92 26.84 -5.16
CA ARG A 180 -8.25 26.65 -4.54
C ARG A 180 -8.68 25.18 -4.44
N HIS A 181 -8.13 24.31 -5.29
CA HIS A 181 -8.41 22.86 -5.28
C HIS A 181 -7.65 22.12 -4.16
N GLY A 182 -6.67 22.75 -3.51
CA GLY A 182 -5.71 22.10 -2.62
C GLY A 182 -4.57 21.44 -3.40
N GLY A 183 -3.37 21.41 -2.82
CA GLY A 183 -2.16 20.94 -3.50
C GLY A 183 -2.25 19.50 -4.02
N LEU A 184 -2.84 18.60 -3.22
CA LEU A 184 -2.99 17.19 -3.58
C LEU A 184 -3.93 16.97 -4.77
N ALA A 185 -5.11 17.61 -4.77
CA ALA A 185 -6.06 17.46 -5.87
C ALA A 185 -5.55 18.10 -7.18
N LEU A 186 -4.82 19.22 -7.08
CA LEU A 186 -4.17 19.85 -8.23
C LEU A 186 -3.08 18.96 -8.80
N PHE A 187 -2.28 18.33 -7.94
CA PHE A 187 -1.27 17.35 -8.32
C PHE A 187 -1.86 16.16 -9.06
N GLU A 188 -2.75 15.40 -8.43
CA GLU A 188 -3.37 14.22 -9.04
C GLU A 188 -4.12 14.59 -10.33
N GLY A 189 -4.87 15.70 -10.31
CA GLY A 189 -5.63 16.15 -11.47
C GLY A 189 -4.76 16.56 -12.66
N SER A 190 -3.59 17.17 -12.42
CA SER A 190 -2.67 17.58 -13.48
C SER A 190 -1.99 16.36 -14.12
N VAL A 191 -1.55 15.40 -13.30
CA VAL A 191 -0.90 14.17 -13.79
C VAL A 191 -1.91 13.27 -14.54
N LEU A 192 -3.14 13.15 -14.01
CA LEU A 192 -4.23 12.43 -14.67
C LEU A 192 -4.50 12.99 -16.08
N LEU A 193 -4.42 14.30 -16.24
CA LEU A 193 -4.67 14.95 -17.53
C LEU A 193 -3.51 14.76 -18.51
N VAL A 194 -2.27 14.64 -18.03
CA VAL A 194 -1.11 14.25 -18.85
C VAL A 194 -1.35 12.86 -19.43
N ALA A 195 -1.72 11.88 -18.59
CA ALA A 195 -2.05 10.53 -19.06
C ALA A 195 -3.18 10.55 -20.10
N ALA A 196 -4.29 11.24 -19.82
CA ALA A 196 -5.42 11.35 -20.74
C ALA A 196 -5.05 12.00 -22.09
N SER A 197 -4.12 12.97 -22.08
CA SER A 197 -3.61 13.63 -23.29
C SER A 197 -2.74 12.66 -24.09
N LEU A 198 -1.91 11.86 -23.42
CA LEU A 198 -1.11 10.81 -24.05
C LEU A 198 -1.99 9.71 -24.65
N SER A 199 -3.06 9.27 -23.97
CA SER A 199 -4.02 8.31 -24.51
C SER A 199 -4.71 8.82 -25.77
N ALA A 200 -5.17 10.08 -25.76
CA ALA A 200 -5.81 10.71 -26.91
C ALA A 200 -4.85 10.81 -28.12
N ARG A 201 -3.58 11.16 -27.85
CA ARG A 201 -2.53 11.21 -28.86
C ARG A 201 -2.18 9.83 -29.41
N ALA A 202 -2.00 8.84 -28.53
CA ALA A 202 -1.73 7.44 -28.91
C ALA A 202 -2.85 6.86 -29.79
N ALA A 203 -4.11 7.14 -29.46
CA ALA A 203 -5.27 6.75 -30.25
C ALA A 203 -5.26 7.40 -31.65
N SER A 204 -4.91 8.69 -31.75
CA SER A 204 -4.80 9.39 -33.03
C SER A 204 -3.63 8.87 -33.89
N GLU A 205 -2.51 8.53 -33.25
CA GLU A 205 -1.30 8.01 -33.91
C GLU A 205 -1.35 6.49 -34.16
N LYS A 206 -2.36 5.79 -33.65
CA LYS A 206 -2.52 4.32 -33.71
C LYS A 206 -1.30 3.56 -33.14
N THR A 207 -0.80 4.03 -32.01
CA THR A 207 0.34 3.45 -31.29
C THR A 207 0.01 3.27 -29.80
N SER A 208 0.91 2.70 -29.02
CA SER A 208 0.71 2.53 -27.58
C SER A 208 1.00 3.83 -26.81
N VAL A 209 0.38 3.98 -25.64
CA VAL A 209 0.70 5.11 -24.74
C VAL A 209 2.16 5.07 -24.30
N ARG A 210 2.71 3.87 -24.08
CA ARG A 210 4.12 3.64 -23.78
C ARG A 210 5.05 4.20 -24.86
N ASP A 211 4.73 4.01 -26.13
CA ASP A 211 5.54 4.53 -27.26
C ASP A 211 5.45 6.05 -27.42
N VAL A 212 4.28 6.64 -27.17
CA VAL A 212 4.14 8.11 -27.15
C VAL A 212 4.89 8.68 -25.96
N ALA A 213 4.66 8.16 -24.76
CA ALA A 213 5.29 8.61 -23.52
C ALA A 213 6.82 8.51 -23.60
N GLY A 214 7.36 7.40 -24.11
CA GLY A 214 8.80 7.21 -24.29
C GLY A 214 9.45 8.19 -25.28
N ARG A 215 8.69 8.81 -26.18
CA ARG A 215 9.18 9.83 -27.13
C ARG A 215 9.03 11.26 -26.61
N VAL A 216 7.99 11.54 -25.81
CA VAL A 216 7.61 12.93 -25.47
C VAL A 216 7.87 13.28 -24.00
N LEU A 217 8.04 12.28 -23.13
CA LEU A 217 8.42 12.45 -21.74
C LEU A 217 9.91 12.11 -21.54
N VAL A 218 10.75 12.69 -22.39
CA VAL A 218 12.22 12.59 -22.32
C VAL A 218 12.83 13.99 -22.34
N ASP A 219 13.94 14.19 -21.62
CA ASP A 219 14.81 15.35 -21.80
C ASP A 219 15.71 15.09 -23.02
N GLY A 220 15.62 15.88 -24.09
CA GLY A 220 16.46 15.72 -25.30
C GLY A 220 17.68 16.65 -25.32
N PRO A 221 18.72 16.42 -26.19
CA PRO A 221 18.79 15.46 -27.30
C PRO A 221 19.90 14.37 -27.16
N SER A 222 19.74 13.30 -27.95
CA SER A 222 20.60 12.11 -28.13
C SER A 222 22.11 12.22 -27.85
N SER A 223 22.55 11.48 -26.83
CA SER A 223 23.79 10.69 -26.84
C SER A 223 23.48 9.36 -26.16
N GLY A 224 23.89 8.25 -26.79
CA GLY A 224 23.38 6.89 -26.55
C GLY A 224 23.39 6.41 -25.10
N PRO A 225 22.71 5.28 -24.82
CA PRO A 225 22.65 4.72 -23.46
C PRO A 225 24.05 4.60 -22.86
N PRO A 226 24.27 4.98 -21.58
CA PRO A 226 25.50 4.61 -20.90
C PRO A 226 25.60 3.09 -20.96
N THR A 227 26.63 2.63 -21.64
CA THR A 227 26.93 1.22 -21.85
C THR A 227 27.29 0.62 -20.49
N PRO A 228 26.56 -0.38 -19.96
CA PRO A 228 27.14 -1.23 -18.93
C PRO A 228 28.25 -2.06 -19.58
N SER A 229 29.43 -2.02 -18.98
CA SER A 229 30.58 -2.83 -19.36
C SER A 229 30.19 -4.30 -19.53
N ALA A 230 30.41 -4.84 -20.73
CA ALA A 230 30.24 -6.26 -20.99
C ALA A 230 31.36 -7.10 -20.33
N PRO A 231 31.04 -8.26 -19.73
CA PRO A 231 31.98 -9.37 -19.67
C PRO A 231 32.07 -10.07 -21.03
N VAL A 232 33.26 -10.62 -21.27
CA VAL A 232 33.76 -11.12 -22.54
C VAL A 232 32.98 -12.34 -23.09
N ALA A 233 32.86 -12.33 -24.42
CA ALA A 233 32.35 -13.31 -25.37
C ALA A 233 32.36 -14.81 -25.00
N ALA A 234 31.25 -15.47 -25.34
CA ALA A 234 31.24 -16.65 -26.22
C ALA A 234 29.92 -16.72 -27.01
N SER A 235 30.00 -16.83 -28.32
CA SER A 235 28.92 -17.23 -29.25
C SER A 235 29.41 -18.46 -30.04
N PRO A 236 28.62 -19.14 -30.90
CA PRO A 236 27.17 -19.04 -31.16
C PRO A 236 26.46 -20.42 -31.22
N GLN A 237 25.12 -20.45 -31.19
CA GLN A 237 24.33 -21.21 -32.17
C GLN A 237 22.88 -20.71 -32.21
N ALA A 238 22.38 -20.52 -33.44
CA ALA A 238 21.07 -19.99 -33.81
C ALA A 238 19.93 -20.99 -33.51
N PRO A 239 18.65 -20.56 -33.53
CA PRO A 239 17.92 -20.62 -34.81
C PRO A 239 16.95 -19.46 -35.06
N GLY A 240 16.73 -19.18 -36.35
CA GLY A 240 15.76 -18.21 -36.84
C GLY A 240 14.36 -18.80 -37.07
N SER A 241 13.38 -17.91 -36.90
CA SER A 241 12.07 -17.74 -37.55
C SER A 241 11.35 -18.89 -38.28
N SER A 242 10.01 -18.83 -38.15
CA SER A 242 8.98 -18.80 -39.21
C SER A 242 7.99 -19.98 -39.27
N PHE A 243 6.73 -19.64 -39.01
CA PHE A 243 5.49 -19.98 -39.72
C PHE A 243 5.32 -21.33 -40.47
N MET A 244 4.13 -21.88 -40.19
CA MET A 244 3.21 -22.68 -41.01
C MET A 244 3.22 -24.23 -40.94
N ARG A 245 2.05 -24.73 -40.49
CA ARG A 245 1.20 -25.84 -40.99
C ARG A 245 1.85 -27.18 -41.38
N PRO A 246 1.14 -28.27 -41.04
CA PRO A 246 0.96 -29.34 -42.02
C PRO A 246 -0.50 -29.76 -42.20
N LEU A 247 -0.85 -30.00 -43.46
CA LEU A 247 -2.04 -30.69 -43.96
C LEU A 247 -1.51 -31.83 -44.84
N GLY A 248 -1.95 -33.07 -44.61
CA GLY A 248 -2.02 -34.10 -45.65
C GLY A 248 -1.14 -35.36 -45.53
N ALA A 249 -1.72 -36.39 -44.89
CA ALA A 249 -1.96 -37.76 -45.40
C ALA A 249 -0.82 -38.66 -45.95
N ARG A 250 -0.67 -39.88 -45.37
CA ARG A 250 -1.10 -41.19 -45.96
C ARG A 250 -0.42 -42.42 -45.30
N GLY A 251 -1.21 -43.48 -45.09
CA GLY A 251 -0.75 -44.89 -44.98
C GLY A 251 -1.14 -45.56 -43.65
N ALA A 252 -2.35 -46.09 -43.44
CA ALA A 252 -2.97 -47.31 -43.96
C ALA A 252 -2.58 -48.63 -43.23
N LYS A 253 -3.51 -49.11 -42.38
CA LYS A 253 -4.05 -50.49 -42.23
C LYS A 253 -4.56 -50.68 -40.79
N ALA A 254 -5.62 -51.40 -40.42
CA ALA A 254 -6.91 -51.80 -40.99
C ALA A 254 -7.48 -52.87 -40.01
N GLN A 255 -8.73 -52.71 -39.53
CA GLN A 255 -9.69 -53.66 -38.89
C GLN A 255 -10.47 -52.86 -37.80
N GLY A 256 -11.75 -52.45 -37.84
CA GLY A 256 -13.00 -52.88 -38.51
C GLY A 256 -13.92 -53.61 -37.50
N PRO A 257 -15.28 -53.47 -37.47
CA PRO A 257 -16.18 -52.34 -37.75
C PRO A 257 -16.99 -51.88 -36.50
N GLU A 258 -17.54 -50.66 -36.56
CA GLU A 258 -18.45 -50.07 -35.56
C GLU A 258 -19.81 -50.79 -35.44
N ALA A 259 -20.32 -50.84 -34.21
CA ALA A 259 -21.75 -50.81 -33.90
C ALA A 259 -22.13 -49.36 -33.52
N PRO A 260 -23.37 -48.89 -33.79
CA PRO A 260 -23.70 -47.47 -33.72
C PRO A 260 -23.85 -47.00 -32.27
N GLY A 261 -22.84 -46.26 -31.78
CA GLY A 261 -22.88 -45.53 -30.51
C GLY A 261 -23.81 -44.32 -30.59
N ARG A 262 -24.72 -44.23 -29.62
CA ARG A 262 -25.64 -43.11 -29.34
C ARG A 262 -24.91 -41.76 -29.12
N PRO A 263 -25.61 -40.61 -29.22
CA PRO A 263 -25.01 -39.28 -29.21
C PRO A 263 -24.67 -38.80 -27.79
N MET A 264 -23.57 -39.27 -27.20
CA MET A 264 -23.18 -38.93 -25.82
C MET A 264 -22.82 -37.44 -25.62
N GLY A 265 -22.31 -36.77 -26.66
CA GLY A 265 -21.85 -35.37 -26.57
C GLY A 265 -22.96 -34.31 -26.47
N ARG A 266 -24.21 -34.64 -26.84
CA ARG A 266 -25.30 -33.66 -26.82
C ARG A 266 -26.04 -33.61 -25.48
N ASP A 267 -26.15 -34.76 -24.82
CA ASP A 267 -26.81 -34.90 -23.52
C ASP A 267 -25.93 -34.32 -22.39
N LEU A 268 -24.60 -34.51 -22.47
CA LEU A 268 -23.64 -33.91 -21.53
C LEU A 268 -23.61 -32.38 -21.61
N GLN A 269 -23.62 -31.79 -22.82
CA GLN A 269 -23.69 -30.34 -22.98
C GLN A 269 -25.01 -29.71 -22.49
N ILE A 270 -26.08 -30.50 -22.35
CA ILE A 270 -27.35 -30.06 -21.77
C ILE A 270 -27.27 -30.18 -20.25
N ALA A 271 -26.67 -31.26 -19.74
CA ALA A 271 -26.39 -31.45 -18.32
C ALA A 271 -25.49 -30.34 -17.76
N ASP A 272 -24.42 -29.96 -18.46
CA ASP A 272 -23.51 -28.87 -18.05
C ASP A 272 -24.21 -27.52 -17.95
N ARG A 273 -25.10 -27.22 -18.92
CA ARG A 273 -25.88 -25.97 -18.88
C ARG A 273 -26.94 -25.96 -17.79
N ALA A 274 -27.47 -27.12 -17.41
CA ALA A 274 -28.36 -27.24 -16.27
C ALA A 274 -27.57 -27.11 -14.96
N LEU A 275 -26.44 -27.80 -14.85
CA LEU A 275 -25.50 -27.75 -13.73
C LEU A 275 -25.03 -26.32 -13.47
N ARG A 276 -24.49 -25.63 -14.48
CA ARG A 276 -23.97 -24.27 -14.35
C ARG A 276 -25.03 -23.26 -13.89
N ARG A 277 -26.28 -23.45 -14.32
CA ARG A 277 -27.41 -22.61 -13.84
C ARG A 277 -27.79 -22.93 -12.40
N ASN A 278 -27.83 -24.21 -12.04
CA ASN A 278 -28.19 -24.63 -10.68
C ASN A 278 -27.11 -24.25 -9.68
N PHE A 279 -25.83 -24.45 -10.04
CA PHE A 279 -24.68 -24.03 -9.26
C PHE A 279 -24.65 -22.51 -9.11
N GLY A 280 -24.84 -21.74 -10.18
CA GLY A 280 -24.95 -20.27 -10.07
C GLY A 280 -26.11 -19.82 -9.16
N THR A 281 -27.24 -20.52 -9.18
CA THR A 281 -28.37 -20.23 -8.27
C THR A 281 -28.06 -20.59 -6.81
N TRP A 282 -27.20 -21.60 -6.59
CA TRP A 282 -26.74 -21.99 -5.26
C TRP A 282 -25.72 -20.98 -4.72
N LEU A 283 -24.76 -20.55 -5.55
CA LEU A 283 -23.76 -19.51 -5.21
C LEU A 283 -24.39 -18.18 -4.81
N GLU A 284 -25.47 -17.77 -5.47
CA GLU A 284 -26.25 -16.56 -5.08
C GLU A 284 -26.83 -16.64 -3.64
N ARG A 285 -26.86 -17.82 -3.03
CA ARG A 285 -27.38 -18.08 -1.68
C ARG A 285 -26.32 -18.59 -0.71
N ALA A 286 -25.12 -18.89 -1.19
CA ALA A 286 -24.02 -19.33 -0.37
C ALA A 286 -23.56 -18.17 0.54
N PRO A 287 -23.19 -18.44 1.81
CA PRO A 287 -22.75 -17.40 2.74
C PRO A 287 -21.43 -16.75 2.32
N SER A 288 -20.58 -17.49 1.61
CA SER A 288 -19.32 -17.04 1.03
C SER A 288 -19.07 -17.84 -0.25
N ILE A 289 -18.25 -17.31 -1.16
CA ILE A 289 -17.86 -17.98 -2.40
C ILE A 289 -16.37 -17.79 -2.67
N ALA A 290 -15.73 -18.75 -3.33
CA ALA A 290 -14.28 -18.76 -3.59
C ALA A 290 -13.80 -17.62 -4.52
N ALA A 291 -14.62 -17.18 -5.48
CA ALA A 291 -14.23 -16.16 -6.44
C ALA A 291 -14.84 -14.77 -6.13
N PRO A 292 -14.24 -13.65 -6.59
CA PRO A 292 -14.73 -12.30 -6.32
C PRO A 292 -16.18 -12.04 -6.78
N THR A 293 -16.64 -12.81 -7.78
CA THR A 293 -18.02 -12.77 -8.23
C THR A 293 -18.50 -14.17 -8.61
N VAL A 294 -19.81 -14.40 -8.50
CA VAL A 294 -20.49 -15.61 -9.04
C VAL A 294 -20.14 -15.84 -10.52
N SER A 295 -19.90 -14.77 -11.30
CA SER A 295 -19.53 -14.92 -12.72
C SER A 295 -18.13 -15.48 -12.91
N ASP A 296 -17.19 -15.09 -12.06
CA ASP A 296 -15.80 -15.56 -12.08
C ASP A 296 -15.71 -17.01 -11.62
N GLU A 297 -16.48 -17.39 -10.61
CA GLU A 297 -16.56 -18.76 -10.14
C GLU A 297 -17.17 -19.70 -11.18
N LEU A 298 -18.26 -19.28 -11.82
CA LEU A 298 -18.87 -20.00 -12.94
C LEU A 298 -17.96 -20.09 -14.17
N LEU A 299 -16.90 -19.29 -14.24
CA LEU A 299 -15.87 -19.37 -15.27
C LEU A 299 -14.78 -20.37 -14.86
N LEU A 300 -14.34 -20.34 -13.60
CA LEU A 300 -13.38 -21.29 -13.03
C LEU A 300 -13.93 -22.72 -13.02
N THR A 301 -15.17 -22.94 -12.56
CA THR A 301 -15.80 -24.27 -12.62
C THR A 301 -15.96 -24.77 -14.06
N GLN A 302 -16.21 -23.87 -15.02
CA GLN A 302 -16.28 -24.26 -16.44
C GLN A 302 -14.90 -24.67 -16.97
N ALA A 303 -13.84 -23.98 -16.55
CA ALA A 303 -12.47 -24.37 -16.87
C ALA A 303 -12.13 -25.75 -16.28
N LEU A 304 -12.52 -26.04 -15.04
CA LEU A 304 -12.35 -27.36 -14.40
C LEU A 304 -13.07 -28.47 -15.17
N VAL A 305 -14.33 -28.23 -15.58
CA VAL A 305 -15.09 -29.19 -16.39
C VAL A 305 -14.43 -29.44 -17.75
N ASP A 306 -13.87 -28.40 -18.38
CA ASP A 306 -13.21 -28.53 -19.68
C ASP A 306 -11.84 -29.22 -19.56
N ILE A 307 -11.08 -28.97 -18.49
CA ILE A 307 -9.84 -29.67 -18.15
C ILE A 307 -10.10 -31.14 -17.89
N GLY A 308 -11.03 -31.45 -16.97
CA GLY A 308 -11.40 -32.83 -16.65
C GLY A 308 -11.83 -33.59 -17.90
N ARG A 309 -12.68 -32.99 -18.73
CA ARG A 309 -13.10 -33.59 -20.01
C ARG A 309 -11.95 -33.83 -20.97
N GLY A 310 -10.99 -32.91 -21.05
CA GLY A 310 -9.77 -33.07 -21.84
C GLY A 310 -8.99 -34.34 -21.49
N HIS A 311 -9.14 -34.81 -20.24
CA HIS A 311 -8.49 -35.98 -19.66
C HIS A 311 -9.43 -37.16 -19.42
N GLY A 312 -10.68 -37.09 -19.90
CA GLY A 312 -11.67 -38.16 -19.78
C GLY A 312 -12.34 -38.27 -18.41
N LEU A 313 -12.18 -37.26 -17.55
CA LEU A 313 -12.84 -37.13 -16.25
C LEU A 313 -14.20 -36.43 -16.40
N ASP A 314 -15.17 -36.84 -15.58
CA ASP A 314 -16.51 -36.28 -15.56
C ASP A 314 -16.87 -35.76 -14.16
N LEU A 315 -16.79 -34.43 -13.98
CA LEU A 315 -17.09 -33.77 -12.70
C LEU A 315 -18.54 -33.95 -12.23
N HIS A 316 -19.42 -34.53 -13.06
CA HIS A 316 -20.73 -34.99 -12.62
C HIS A 316 -20.65 -36.23 -11.71
N ARG A 317 -19.50 -36.89 -11.61
CA ARG A 317 -19.25 -38.11 -10.82
C ARG A 317 -18.27 -37.82 -9.70
N ALA A 318 -18.62 -38.18 -8.47
CA ALA A 318 -17.79 -37.91 -7.30
C ALA A 318 -16.40 -38.59 -7.40
N LEU A 319 -16.37 -39.81 -7.95
CA LEU A 319 -15.15 -40.59 -8.18
C LEU A 319 -14.13 -39.93 -9.11
N ASP A 320 -14.54 -38.92 -9.90
CA ASP A 320 -13.66 -38.25 -10.85
C ASP A 320 -13.09 -36.93 -10.27
N VAL A 321 -13.39 -36.60 -9.01
CA VAL A 321 -12.88 -35.41 -8.30
C VAL A 321 -11.43 -35.60 -7.87
N GLU A 322 -11.11 -36.67 -7.14
CA GLU A 322 -9.72 -36.97 -6.72
C GLU A 322 -8.75 -37.10 -7.91
N PRO A 323 -9.07 -37.84 -9.00
CA PRO A 323 -8.24 -37.84 -10.21
C PRO A 323 -8.09 -36.47 -10.90
N LEU A 324 -9.05 -35.56 -10.71
CA LEU A 324 -8.93 -34.19 -11.20
C LEU A 324 -7.96 -33.37 -10.34
N ILE A 325 -7.96 -33.58 -9.02
CA ILE A 325 -7.00 -32.94 -8.11
C ILE A 325 -5.57 -33.40 -8.47
N ASP A 326 -5.35 -34.71 -8.66
CA ASP A 326 -4.07 -35.26 -9.13
C ASP A 326 -3.60 -34.59 -10.43
N LEU A 327 -4.52 -34.43 -11.39
CA LEU A 327 -4.24 -33.77 -12.67
C LEU A 327 -3.86 -32.29 -12.50
N LEU A 328 -4.51 -31.59 -11.56
CA LEU A 328 -4.22 -30.19 -11.25
C LEU A 328 -2.82 -30.04 -10.61
N TRP A 329 -2.40 -30.99 -9.77
CA TRP A 329 -1.05 -31.00 -9.19
C TRP A 329 0.05 -31.39 -10.17
N GLU A 330 -0.21 -32.30 -11.11
CA GLU A 330 0.77 -32.69 -12.15
C GLU A 330 1.01 -31.60 -13.20
N ALA A 331 0.11 -30.63 -13.32
CA ALA A 331 0.26 -29.49 -14.21
C ALA A 331 1.27 -28.48 -13.62
N ASP A 332 2.55 -28.64 -13.99
CA ASP A 332 3.69 -27.80 -13.60
C ASP A 332 3.36 -26.29 -13.70
N GLY A 333 2.99 -25.68 -12.56
CA GLY A 333 2.65 -24.25 -12.43
C GLY A 333 1.39 -23.85 -11.66
N ALA A 334 0.65 -24.77 -11.02
CA ALA A 334 -0.64 -24.44 -10.36
C ALA A 334 -0.61 -24.52 -8.82
N ASP A 335 0.12 -23.62 -8.17
CA ASP A 335 -0.24 -23.17 -6.81
C ASP A 335 -1.40 -22.16 -6.92
N HIS A 336 -2.60 -22.66 -7.23
CA HIS A 336 -3.81 -21.84 -7.37
C HIS A 336 -4.86 -22.30 -6.35
N PRO A 337 -4.76 -21.89 -5.08
CA PRO A 337 -5.72 -22.27 -4.03
C PRO A 337 -7.16 -21.91 -4.41
N GLU A 338 -7.36 -20.85 -5.21
CA GLU A 338 -8.67 -20.42 -5.68
C GLU A 338 -9.38 -21.48 -6.55
N VAL A 339 -8.62 -22.36 -7.20
CA VAL A 339 -9.15 -23.47 -8.03
C VAL A 339 -9.65 -24.61 -7.16
N LEU A 340 -8.93 -24.93 -6.07
CA LEU A 340 -9.35 -25.94 -5.10
C LEU A 340 -10.52 -25.45 -4.25
N GLU A 341 -10.55 -24.17 -3.87
CA GLU A 341 -11.69 -23.54 -3.19
C GLU A 341 -12.94 -23.54 -4.09
N THR A 342 -12.79 -23.23 -5.38
CA THR A 342 -13.90 -23.35 -6.35
C THR A 342 -14.40 -24.80 -6.47
N LEU A 343 -13.50 -25.77 -6.37
CA LEU A 343 -13.87 -27.19 -6.39
C LEU A 343 -14.56 -27.61 -5.08
N HIS A 344 -14.17 -27.02 -3.94
CA HIS A 344 -14.80 -27.20 -2.64
C HIS A 344 -16.24 -26.68 -2.62
N ASP A 345 -16.46 -25.45 -3.09
CA ASP A 345 -17.80 -24.86 -3.25
C ASP A 345 -18.68 -25.72 -4.18
N TYR A 346 -18.08 -26.25 -5.25
CA TYR A 346 -18.77 -27.18 -6.14
C TYR A 346 -19.18 -28.47 -5.43
N VAL A 347 -18.31 -29.07 -4.61
CA VAL A 347 -18.62 -30.29 -3.84
C VAL A 347 -19.71 -30.03 -2.80
N HIS A 348 -19.67 -28.89 -2.08
CA HIS A 348 -20.74 -28.47 -1.17
C HIS A 348 -22.09 -28.35 -1.88
N PHE A 349 -22.12 -27.74 -3.08
CA PHE A 349 -23.31 -27.72 -3.92
C PHE A 349 -23.83 -29.13 -4.25
N ARG A 350 -22.93 -30.10 -4.49
CA ARG A 350 -23.31 -31.49 -4.81
C ARG A 350 -23.83 -32.24 -3.60
N LEU A 351 -23.26 -32.00 -2.42
CA LEU A 351 -23.78 -32.50 -1.13
C LEU A 351 -25.19 -31.97 -0.85
N ASP A 352 -25.40 -30.66 -1.04
CA ASP A 352 -26.70 -30.01 -0.86
C ASP A 352 -27.77 -30.49 -1.87
N ALA A 353 -27.34 -30.86 -3.08
CA ALA A 353 -28.23 -31.44 -4.09
C ALA A 353 -28.75 -32.85 -3.72
N GLY A 354 -28.14 -33.51 -2.73
CA GLY A 354 -28.67 -34.72 -2.08
C GLY A 354 -28.58 -36.01 -2.90
N HIS A 355 -27.80 -36.05 -3.97
CA HIS A 355 -27.59 -37.23 -4.81
C HIS A 355 -26.20 -37.82 -4.55
N ASP A 356 -26.13 -39.12 -4.20
CA ASP A 356 -24.87 -39.85 -3.98
C ASP A 356 -24.01 -39.29 -2.83
N LEU A 357 -24.65 -39.06 -1.67
CA LEU A 357 -24.02 -38.42 -0.49
C LEU A 357 -22.69 -39.06 -0.08
N GLY A 358 -22.60 -40.40 -0.02
CA GLY A 358 -21.35 -41.07 0.39
C GLY A 358 -20.20 -40.85 -0.58
N GLY A 359 -20.46 -40.84 -1.90
CA GLY A 359 -19.44 -40.53 -2.89
C GLY A 359 -19.00 -39.06 -2.83
N TRP A 360 -19.93 -38.13 -2.61
CA TRP A 360 -19.61 -36.70 -2.48
C TRP A 360 -18.99 -36.32 -1.14
N GLU A 361 -19.22 -37.10 -0.07
CA GLU A 361 -18.51 -36.99 1.21
C GLU A 361 -17.05 -37.42 1.03
N GLU A 362 -16.78 -38.54 0.34
CA GLU A 362 -15.41 -38.96 -0.01
C GLU A 362 -14.70 -37.93 -0.92
N ALA A 363 -15.43 -37.37 -1.89
CA ALA A 363 -14.88 -36.31 -2.73
C ALA A 363 -14.65 -34.99 -1.97
N HIS A 364 -15.44 -34.72 -0.92
CA HIS A 364 -15.26 -33.56 -0.05
C HIS A 364 -14.02 -33.73 0.82
N GLU A 365 -13.82 -34.91 1.42
CA GLU A 365 -12.61 -35.26 2.18
C GLU A 365 -11.36 -35.15 1.30
N ALA A 366 -11.39 -35.67 0.07
CA ALA A 366 -10.27 -35.54 -0.87
C ALA A 366 -9.93 -34.08 -1.24
N VAL A 367 -10.94 -33.21 -1.33
CA VAL A 367 -10.73 -31.77 -1.55
C VAL A 367 -10.21 -31.08 -0.29
N GLU A 368 -10.67 -31.45 0.90
CA GLU A 368 -10.14 -30.91 2.17
C GLU A 368 -8.68 -31.31 2.39
N ASP A 369 -8.35 -32.59 2.18
CA ASP A 369 -6.96 -33.06 2.23
C ASP A 369 -6.07 -32.30 1.23
N ALA A 370 -6.57 -32.05 0.02
CA ALA A 370 -5.86 -31.28 -0.98
C ALA A 370 -5.71 -29.79 -0.64
N LEU A 371 -6.74 -29.19 -0.02
CA LEU A 371 -6.69 -27.81 0.50
C LEU A 371 -5.70 -27.71 1.66
N ASP A 372 -5.62 -28.72 2.52
CA ASP A 372 -4.65 -28.76 3.62
C ASP A 372 -3.22 -28.96 3.12
N GLU A 373 -3.01 -29.86 2.15
CA GLU A 373 -1.70 -30.10 1.51
C GLU A 373 -1.21 -28.90 0.68
N SER A 374 -2.12 -28.16 0.06
CA SER A 374 -1.80 -26.90 -0.64
C SER A 374 -1.68 -25.68 0.29
N GLY A 375 -1.98 -25.84 1.59
CA GLY A 375 -2.01 -24.76 2.57
C GLY A 375 -3.18 -23.79 2.40
N ALA A 376 -4.20 -24.13 1.62
CA ALA A 376 -5.39 -23.32 1.38
C ALA A 376 -6.32 -23.22 2.61
N GLY A 377 -6.32 -24.21 3.51
CA GLY A 377 -7.07 -24.15 4.79
C GLY A 377 -6.47 -23.17 5.81
N SER A 378 -5.18 -22.84 5.67
CA SER A 378 -4.50 -21.83 6.47
C SER A 378 -3.45 -21.11 5.60
N GLY A 379 -3.95 -20.33 4.63
CA GLY A 379 -3.13 -19.62 3.65
C GLY A 379 -1.87 -19.00 4.26
N PRO A 380 -0.77 -18.83 3.52
CA PRO A 380 0.64 -18.81 3.99
C PRO A 380 0.95 -18.26 5.41
N LEU A 381 0.24 -17.23 5.87
CA LEU A 381 0.25 -16.74 7.24
C LEU A 381 -0.11 -17.77 8.33
N GLY A 382 -1.01 -18.71 8.04
CA GLY A 382 -1.40 -19.79 8.95
C GLY A 382 -0.25 -20.75 9.23
N ALA A 383 0.37 -21.28 8.17
CA ALA A 383 1.59 -22.08 8.26
C ALA A 383 2.74 -21.34 9.00
N MET A 384 2.91 -20.04 8.74
CA MET A 384 3.91 -19.22 9.44
C MET A 384 3.61 -19.06 10.94
N LEU A 385 2.33 -18.95 11.32
CA LEU A 385 1.91 -18.90 12.71
C LEU A 385 2.19 -20.24 13.40
N GLU A 386 1.78 -21.35 12.80
CA GLU A 386 2.02 -22.69 13.35
C GLU A 386 3.52 -22.95 13.57
N HIS A 387 4.35 -22.58 12.59
CA HIS A 387 5.80 -22.66 12.73
C HIS A 387 6.32 -21.78 13.88
N ALA A 388 5.87 -20.52 13.95
CA ALA A 388 6.26 -19.60 15.02
C ALA A 388 5.81 -20.09 16.42
N GLU A 389 4.72 -20.85 16.49
CA GLU A 389 4.21 -21.39 17.73
C GLU A 389 5.05 -22.54 18.31
N GLN A 390 5.90 -23.16 17.50
CA GLN A 390 6.84 -24.21 17.93
C GLN A 390 7.94 -23.67 18.86
N VAL A 391 8.16 -22.35 18.88
CA VAL A 391 9.10 -21.71 19.83
C VAL A 391 8.59 -21.90 21.25
N ASN A 392 9.51 -22.22 22.18
CA ASN A 392 9.18 -22.48 23.57
C ASN A 392 8.28 -21.36 24.19
N PRO A 393 7.12 -21.71 24.78
CA PRO A 393 6.18 -20.74 25.36
C PRO A 393 6.79 -19.78 26.39
N ASP A 394 7.72 -20.24 27.22
CA ASP A 394 8.37 -19.38 28.23
C ASP A 394 9.34 -18.38 27.60
N VAL A 395 9.98 -18.77 26.49
CA VAL A 395 10.85 -17.87 25.71
C VAL A 395 10.01 -16.79 25.03
N ARG A 396 8.88 -17.17 24.43
CA ARG A 396 7.91 -16.23 23.84
C ARG A 396 7.37 -15.26 24.88
N ARG A 397 6.90 -15.79 26.02
CA ARG A 397 6.37 -15.00 27.15
C ARG A 397 7.42 -14.01 27.68
N GLY A 398 8.66 -14.48 27.88
CA GLY A 398 9.76 -13.64 28.35
C GLY A 398 10.14 -12.54 27.37
N ALA A 399 10.15 -12.82 26.06
CA ALA A 399 10.43 -11.83 25.03
C ALA A 399 9.32 -10.79 24.92
N LEU A 400 8.05 -11.21 24.92
CA LEU A 400 6.90 -10.30 24.91
C LEU A 400 6.93 -9.37 26.11
N ALA A 401 7.19 -9.89 27.31
CA ALA A 401 7.28 -9.08 28.52
C ALA A 401 8.39 -8.01 28.50
N GLN A 402 9.39 -8.15 27.64
CA GLN A 402 10.46 -7.15 27.46
C GLN A 402 10.09 -6.05 26.47
N THR A 403 9.02 -6.21 25.69
CA THR A 403 8.56 -5.18 24.76
C THR A 403 8.00 -3.98 25.53
N PRO A 404 8.22 -2.73 25.07
CA PRO A 404 7.59 -1.54 25.68
C PRO A 404 6.07 -1.65 25.80
N LEU A 405 5.42 -2.32 24.83
CA LEU A 405 3.98 -2.52 24.78
C LEU A 405 3.45 -3.29 26.00
N ILE A 406 4.12 -4.38 26.37
CA ILE A 406 3.67 -5.31 27.41
C ILE A 406 4.23 -4.90 28.78
N ALA A 407 5.49 -4.45 28.83
CA ALA A 407 6.13 -4.00 30.07
C ALA A 407 5.39 -2.83 30.73
N ALA A 408 4.81 -1.92 29.94
CA ALA A 408 4.11 -0.74 30.41
C ALA A 408 2.74 -1.03 31.08
N VAL A 409 2.18 -2.23 30.91
CA VAL A 409 0.80 -2.52 31.32
C VAL A 409 0.62 -2.50 32.84
N ASN A 410 1.59 -3.00 33.60
CA ASN A 410 1.50 -2.98 35.07
C ASN A 410 1.54 -1.55 35.61
N GLU A 411 2.42 -0.70 35.06
CA GLU A 411 2.48 0.73 35.41
C GLU A 411 1.15 1.44 35.07
N LEU A 412 0.53 1.09 33.93
CA LEU A 412 -0.78 1.60 33.57
C LEU A 412 -1.86 1.18 34.57
N LEU A 413 -1.91 -0.11 34.94
CA LEU A 413 -2.90 -0.63 35.89
C LEU A 413 -2.77 0.04 37.27
N GLU A 414 -1.53 0.30 37.71
CA GLU A 414 -1.26 1.10 38.91
C GLU A 414 -1.79 2.53 38.79
N TRP A 415 -1.55 3.19 37.64
CA TRP A 415 -2.06 4.54 37.39
C TRP A 415 -3.60 4.59 37.34
N VAL A 416 -4.22 3.60 36.70
CA VAL A 416 -5.69 3.44 36.64
C VAL A 416 -6.25 3.26 38.06
N GLY A 417 -5.59 2.47 38.90
CA GLY A 417 -6.01 2.21 40.28
C GLY A 417 -7.45 1.70 40.34
N THR A 418 -8.28 2.31 41.21
CA THR A 418 -9.72 1.94 41.31
C THR A 418 -10.57 2.54 40.18
N GLY A 419 -10.01 3.50 39.43
CA GLY A 419 -10.62 4.11 38.27
C GLY A 419 -10.11 5.54 38.03
N ARG A 420 -9.92 5.89 36.75
CA ARG A 420 -9.43 7.21 36.33
C ARG A 420 -10.39 7.87 35.36
N PRO A 421 -10.51 9.21 35.40
CA PRO A 421 -11.38 9.92 34.48
C PRO A 421 -10.81 9.94 33.05
N VAL A 422 -11.65 9.64 32.05
CA VAL A 422 -11.30 9.63 30.60
C VAL A 422 -12.10 10.70 29.82
N THR A 423 -11.85 10.81 28.51
CA THR A 423 -12.70 11.60 27.60
C THR A 423 -14.06 10.92 27.40
N GLN A 424 -15.01 11.63 26.77
CA GLN A 424 -16.33 11.08 26.47
C GLN A 424 -16.27 9.86 25.54
N THR A 425 -15.24 9.79 24.69
CA THR A 425 -14.96 8.67 23.79
C THR A 425 -14.18 7.54 24.47
N GLY A 426 -13.99 7.59 25.79
CA GLY A 426 -13.25 6.55 26.54
C GLY A 426 -11.72 6.67 26.48
N GLY A 427 -11.16 7.65 25.77
CA GLY A 427 -9.71 7.81 25.59
C GLY A 427 -9.01 8.61 26.70
N VAL A 428 -7.68 8.57 26.70
CA VAL A 428 -6.85 9.34 27.65
C VAL A 428 -7.11 10.84 27.50
N ARG A 429 -7.31 11.54 28.63
CA ARG A 429 -7.50 13.00 28.62
C ARG A 429 -6.22 13.71 28.23
N ARG A 430 -6.35 14.87 27.58
CA ARG A 430 -5.19 15.71 27.19
C ARG A 430 -4.19 15.95 28.34
N ALA A 431 -4.69 16.19 29.55
CA ALA A 431 -3.84 16.41 30.73
C ALA A 431 -2.97 15.19 31.08
N ASP A 432 -3.44 13.99 30.76
CA ASP A 432 -2.82 12.72 31.11
C ASP A 432 -2.01 12.11 29.95
N ILE A 433 -2.15 12.61 28.71
CA ILE A 433 -1.44 12.10 27.52
C ILE A 433 0.07 12.02 27.77
N LYS A 434 0.68 13.05 28.39
CA LYS A 434 2.12 13.04 28.66
C LYS A 434 2.52 11.87 29.57
N HIS A 435 1.75 11.64 30.62
CA HIS A 435 2.06 10.61 31.60
C HIS A 435 1.94 9.21 30.98
N VAL A 436 0.80 8.94 30.33
CA VAL A 436 0.53 7.62 29.74
C VAL A 436 1.43 7.34 28.53
N ALA A 437 1.72 8.33 27.69
CA ALA A 437 2.65 8.16 26.57
C ALA A 437 4.09 7.85 27.03
N THR A 438 4.51 8.41 28.18
CA THR A 438 5.84 8.17 28.74
C THR A 438 6.05 6.71 29.14
N MET A 439 4.99 6.00 29.58
CA MET A 439 5.05 4.56 29.89
C MET A 439 5.51 3.74 28.67
N LEU A 440 5.15 4.17 27.46
CA LEU A 440 5.55 3.57 26.19
C LEU A 440 6.87 4.15 25.64
N GLY A 441 7.56 5.01 26.38
CA GLY A 441 8.74 5.73 25.89
C GLY A 441 8.43 6.81 24.84
N ILE A 442 7.16 7.19 24.66
CA ILE A 442 6.73 8.16 23.66
C ILE A 442 6.71 9.56 24.27
N ARG A 443 7.44 10.48 23.65
CA ARG A 443 7.34 11.91 24.00
C ARG A 443 6.13 12.54 23.33
N ALA A 444 5.03 12.61 24.06
CA ALA A 444 3.83 13.33 23.66
C ALA A 444 3.33 14.24 24.78
N VAL A 445 2.65 15.33 24.42
CA VAL A 445 2.02 16.24 25.38
C VAL A 445 0.65 16.65 24.84
N GLY A 446 -0.39 16.52 25.66
CA GLY A 446 -1.71 16.99 25.30
C GLY A 446 -1.81 18.52 25.40
N VAL A 447 -2.20 19.19 24.31
CA VAL A 447 -2.29 20.65 24.22
C VAL A 447 -3.69 21.11 23.81
N ALA A 448 -4.04 22.34 24.22
CA ALA A 448 -5.31 22.95 23.80
C ALA A 448 -5.26 23.48 22.36
N LYS A 449 -4.07 23.93 21.94
CA LYS A 449 -3.77 24.46 20.61
C LYS A 449 -2.31 24.12 20.30
N ARG A 450 -2.00 23.78 19.05
CA ARG A 450 -0.61 23.58 18.60
C ARG A 450 0.08 24.94 18.52
N VAL A 451 1.19 25.12 19.22
CA VAL A 451 1.93 26.39 19.30
C VAL A 451 3.36 26.14 18.87
N GLY A 452 3.74 26.69 17.71
CA GLY A 452 5.03 26.42 17.07
C GLY A 452 5.11 24.97 16.57
N ILE A 453 5.59 24.78 15.34
CA ILE A 453 5.98 23.43 14.90
C ILE A 453 7.45 23.30 15.31
N GLU A 454 7.70 22.80 16.52
CA GLU A 454 9.05 22.39 16.91
C GLU A 454 9.44 21.20 16.02
N HIS A 455 10.41 21.39 15.13
CA HIS A 455 10.92 20.34 14.25
C HIS A 455 12.20 19.77 14.84
N GLY A 456 12.16 18.48 15.20
CA GLY A 456 13.29 17.66 15.61
C GLY A 456 12.80 16.28 16.03
N GLU A 457 13.58 15.21 15.82
CA GLU A 457 13.27 13.88 16.38
C GLU A 457 13.08 13.95 17.90
N ASP A 458 13.85 14.87 18.52
CA ASP A 458 13.69 15.64 19.77
C ASP A 458 12.29 15.96 20.34
N ALA A 459 11.39 16.43 19.47
CA ALA A 459 10.28 17.28 19.90
C ALA A 459 9.07 16.45 20.35
N PRO A 460 8.43 16.79 21.48
CA PRO A 460 7.26 16.07 21.93
C PRO A 460 6.08 16.28 20.97
N VAL A 461 5.38 15.20 20.63
CA VAL A 461 4.16 15.26 19.82
C VAL A 461 3.11 16.11 20.54
N GLN A 462 2.76 17.26 19.98
CA GLN A 462 1.70 18.14 20.49
C GLN A 462 0.32 17.60 20.08
N ALA A 463 -0.29 16.84 20.98
CA ALA A 463 -1.52 16.08 20.74
C ALA A 463 -2.78 16.87 21.17
N LEU A 464 -3.73 17.07 20.26
CA LEU A 464 -5.05 17.61 20.60
C LEU A 464 -5.96 16.54 21.21
N SER A 465 -5.69 15.27 20.93
CA SER A 465 -6.36 14.11 21.50
C SER A 465 -5.42 12.91 21.48
N MET A 466 -5.80 11.81 22.14
CA MET A 466 -5.04 10.56 22.10
C MET A 466 -4.81 10.05 20.66
N ALA A 467 -5.73 10.30 19.73
CA ALA A 467 -5.64 9.86 18.34
C ALA A 467 -4.46 10.50 17.56
N ASP A 468 -3.95 11.65 18.03
CA ASP A 468 -2.73 12.29 17.50
C ASP A 468 -1.45 11.54 17.92
N VAL A 469 -1.53 10.59 18.86
CA VAL A 469 -0.42 9.74 19.33
C VAL A 469 -0.75 8.29 18.98
N PRO A 470 -0.36 7.81 17.80
CA PRO A 470 -0.98 6.62 17.22
C PRO A 470 -0.67 5.33 17.96
N VAL A 471 0.57 5.15 18.39
CA VAL A 471 1.00 3.99 19.19
C VAL A 471 0.25 3.96 20.53
N LEU A 472 0.08 5.11 21.19
CA LEU A 472 -0.72 5.21 22.42
C LEU A 472 -2.19 4.84 22.16
N ALA A 473 -2.79 5.36 21.08
CA ALA A 473 -4.19 5.09 20.76
C ALA A 473 -4.44 3.61 20.49
N GLN A 474 -3.56 2.96 19.71
CA GLN A 474 -3.69 1.53 19.38
C GLN A 474 -3.38 0.63 20.58
N TRP A 475 -2.43 1.01 21.43
CA TRP A 475 -2.17 0.27 22.66
C TRP A 475 -3.36 0.33 23.62
N TRP A 476 -3.96 1.51 23.78
CA TRP A 476 -5.16 1.69 24.59
C TRP A 476 -6.33 0.83 24.10
N GLU A 477 -6.54 0.78 22.78
CA GLU A 477 -7.57 -0.06 22.17
C GLU A 477 -7.27 -1.54 22.39
N ALA A 478 -6.04 -1.98 22.14
CA ALA A 478 -5.63 -3.38 22.34
C ALA A 478 -5.85 -3.86 23.79
N LEU A 479 -5.55 -3.02 24.78
CA LEU A 479 -5.82 -3.33 26.19
C LEU A 479 -7.31 -3.36 26.52
N SER A 480 -8.12 -2.56 25.84
CA SER A 480 -9.58 -2.59 25.97
C SER A 480 -10.16 -3.84 25.34
N SER A 481 -9.69 -4.22 24.15
CA SER A 481 -10.10 -5.45 23.43
C SER A 481 -9.71 -6.72 24.18
N ALA A 482 -8.53 -6.72 24.83
CA ALA A 482 -8.08 -7.82 25.68
C ALA A 482 -8.67 -7.78 27.10
N GLU A 483 -9.61 -6.88 27.37
CA GLU A 483 -10.27 -6.72 28.68
C GLU A 483 -9.32 -6.49 29.87
N VAL A 484 -8.10 -6.03 29.62
CA VAL A 484 -7.13 -5.62 30.64
C VAL A 484 -7.59 -4.30 31.27
N ILE A 485 -8.14 -3.40 30.45
CA ILE A 485 -8.84 -2.21 30.91
C ILE A 485 -10.29 -2.23 30.44
N ARG A 486 -11.15 -1.51 31.15
CA ARG A 486 -12.53 -1.24 30.74
C ARG A 486 -12.79 0.24 30.78
N THR A 487 -13.21 0.80 29.65
CA THR A 487 -13.57 2.22 29.55
C THR A 487 -15.08 2.40 29.52
N THR A 488 -15.57 3.40 30.25
CA THR A 488 -16.91 3.97 30.09
C THR A 488 -16.80 5.34 29.44
N SER A 489 -17.93 6.02 29.22
CA SER A 489 -17.96 7.40 28.74
C SER A 489 -17.34 8.43 29.69
N SER A 490 -16.94 8.03 30.91
CA SER A 490 -16.39 8.98 31.90
C SER A 490 -15.22 8.44 32.73
N SER A 491 -15.01 7.11 32.80
CA SER A 491 -13.90 6.53 33.55
C SER A 491 -13.30 5.28 32.89
N VAL A 492 -12.00 5.08 33.02
CA VAL A 492 -11.33 3.79 32.83
C VAL A 492 -11.19 3.08 34.17
N ARG A 493 -11.30 1.76 34.19
CA ARG A 493 -11.08 0.88 35.35
C ARG A 493 -10.30 -0.36 34.92
N PRO A 494 -9.68 -1.10 35.85
CA PRO A 494 -9.15 -2.43 35.53
C PRO A 494 -10.29 -3.31 35.00
N GLY A 495 -10.04 -4.02 33.90
CA GLY A 495 -10.98 -4.96 33.33
C GLY A 495 -10.88 -6.35 33.98
N PRO A 496 -11.74 -7.30 33.57
CA PRO A 496 -11.73 -8.67 34.06
C PRO A 496 -10.36 -9.37 34.00
N ALA A 497 -9.60 -9.13 32.92
CA ALA A 497 -8.29 -9.76 32.72
C ALA A 497 -7.16 -9.10 33.54
N ALA A 498 -7.40 -7.94 34.17
CA ALA A 498 -6.37 -7.19 34.88
C ALA A 498 -5.78 -7.96 36.08
N ALA A 499 -6.61 -8.71 36.80
CA ALA A 499 -6.15 -9.46 37.96
C ALA A 499 -5.26 -10.64 37.55
N GLU A 500 -5.60 -11.31 36.45
CA GLU A 500 -4.83 -12.40 35.87
C GLU A 500 -3.50 -11.89 35.29
N TRP A 501 -3.52 -10.75 34.60
CA TRP A 501 -2.32 -10.11 34.07
C TRP A 501 -1.25 -9.84 35.14
N ALA A 502 -1.68 -9.44 36.35
CA ALA A 502 -0.81 -9.09 37.46
C ALA A 502 -0.58 -10.24 38.46
N ALA A 503 -1.16 -11.42 38.23
CA ALA A 503 -1.13 -12.53 39.20
C ALA A 503 0.26 -13.16 39.36
N GLU A 504 1.06 -13.16 38.29
CA GLU A 504 2.38 -13.78 38.24
C GLU A 504 3.49 -12.75 37.96
N GLY A 505 4.76 -13.19 38.02
CA GLY A 505 5.91 -12.33 37.71
C GLY A 505 6.01 -11.92 36.24
N LEU A 506 5.28 -12.59 35.34
CA LEU A 506 5.15 -12.29 33.92
C LEU A 506 3.67 -12.43 33.51
N PRO A 507 3.20 -11.69 32.50
CA PRO A 507 1.82 -11.80 32.04
C PRO A 507 1.54 -13.17 31.40
N PRO A 508 0.29 -13.66 31.45
CA PRO A 508 -0.13 -14.85 30.72
C PRO A 508 0.20 -14.72 29.23
N LEU A 509 0.76 -15.78 28.63
CA LEU A 509 1.25 -15.76 27.25
C LEU A 509 0.12 -15.41 26.28
N GLU A 510 -1.03 -16.06 26.41
CA GLU A 510 -2.20 -15.87 25.55
C GLU A 510 -2.69 -14.42 25.59
N LEU A 511 -2.80 -13.82 26.78
CA LEU A 511 -3.20 -12.41 26.92
C LEU A 511 -2.15 -11.45 26.34
N ALA A 512 -0.85 -11.70 26.57
CA ALA A 512 0.21 -10.87 26.03
C ALA A 512 0.25 -10.92 24.50
N GLU A 513 0.03 -12.10 23.91
CA GLU A 513 -0.04 -12.29 22.46
C GLU A 513 -1.31 -11.71 21.85
N MET A 514 -2.45 -11.78 22.56
CA MET A 514 -3.68 -11.10 22.15
C MET A 514 -3.48 -9.58 22.11
N VAL A 515 -2.92 -8.97 23.16
CA VAL A 515 -2.62 -7.53 23.19
C VAL A 515 -1.67 -7.14 22.05
N ALA A 516 -0.59 -7.89 21.85
CA ALA A 516 0.36 -7.62 20.78
C ALA A 516 -0.25 -7.80 19.38
N GLY A 517 -1.04 -8.87 19.15
CA GLY A 517 -1.71 -9.14 17.89
C GLY A 517 -2.74 -8.07 17.53
N VAL A 518 -3.61 -7.71 18.47
CA VAL A 518 -4.61 -6.63 18.27
C VAL A 518 -3.91 -5.29 18.02
N PHE A 519 -2.82 -5.00 18.74
CA PHE A 519 -2.02 -3.79 18.51
C PHE A 519 -1.42 -3.76 17.09
N VAL A 520 -0.83 -4.86 16.63
CA VAL A 520 -0.29 -5.01 15.27
C VAL A 520 -1.39 -4.75 14.24
N ALA A 521 -2.55 -5.39 14.41
CA ALA A 521 -3.69 -5.22 13.51
C ALA A 521 -4.20 -3.77 13.47
N GLY A 522 -4.32 -3.11 14.63
CA GLY A 522 -4.75 -1.72 14.74
C GLY A 522 -3.77 -0.73 14.12
N ILE A 523 -2.46 -0.97 14.26
CA ILE A 523 -1.42 -0.17 13.60
C ILE A 523 -1.49 -0.34 12.08
N LEU A 524 -1.64 -1.58 11.61
CA LEU A 524 -1.68 -1.90 10.18
C LEU A 524 -2.92 -1.36 9.50
N THR A 525 -4.10 -1.47 10.11
CA THR A 525 -5.40 -1.05 9.54
C THR A 525 -5.67 0.44 9.64
N ARG A 526 -4.90 1.20 10.43
CA ARG A 526 -5.07 2.66 10.56
C ARG A 526 -5.14 3.43 9.22
N PRO A 527 -4.36 3.09 8.18
CA PRO A 527 -4.48 3.70 6.87
C PRO A 527 -5.84 3.49 6.19
N MET A 528 -6.68 2.53 6.58
CA MET A 528 -8.01 2.27 5.97
C MET A 528 -8.87 3.54 5.89
N ALA A 529 -8.79 4.42 6.88
CA ALA A 529 -9.47 5.72 6.88
C ALA A 529 -9.10 6.64 5.71
N LYS A 530 -8.04 6.30 4.94
CA LYS A 530 -7.58 7.00 3.73
C LYS A 530 -8.11 6.38 2.44
N GLY A 531 -9.08 5.45 2.51
CA GLY A 531 -9.71 4.83 1.35
C GLY A 531 -8.79 3.86 0.60
N ALA A 532 -8.85 3.83 -0.74
CA ALA A 532 -8.08 2.91 -1.58
C ALA A 532 -6.56 2.96 -1.32
N PHE A 533 -6.01 4.15 -1.06
CA PHE A 533 -4.61 4.33 -0.67
C PHE A 533 -4.28 3.62 0.65
N GLY A 534 -5.21 3.64 1.60
CA GLY A 534 -5.11 2.90 2.85
C GLY A 534 -4.96 1.40 2.64
N ARG A 535 -5.83 0.83 1.81
CA ARG A 535 -5.82 -0.61 1.46
C ARG A 535 -4.50 -1.02 0.78
N PHE A 536 -3.95 -0.18 -0.10
CA PHE A 536 -2.64 -0.42 -0.70
C PHE A 536 -1.49 -0.45 0.34
N ILE A 537 -1.46 0.52 1.26
CA ILE A 537 -0.45 0.55 2.34
C ILE A 537 -0.56 -0.69 3.23
N ILE A 538 -1.78 -1.16 3.50
CA ILE A 538 -2.02 -2.37 4.29
C ILE A 538 -1.46 -3.60 3.55
N LYS A 539 -1.87 -3.83 2.29
CA LYS A 539 -1.37 -4.95 1.48
C LYS A 539 0.16 -4.97 1.41
N LYS A 540 0.81 -3.81 1.21
CA LYS A 540 2.28 -3.70 1.21
C LYS A 540 2.90 -3.99 2.58
N SER A 541 2.29 -3.51 3.66
CA SER A 541 2.78 -3.76 5.02
C SER A 541 2.64 -5.23 5.40
N ILE A 542 1.56 -5.91 4.96
CA ILE A 542 1.36 -7.35 5.12
C ILE A 542 2.48 -8.12 4.43
N VAL A 543 2.73 -7.88 3.13
CA VAL A 543 3.79 -8.57 2.38
C VAL A 543 5.17 -8.33 3.01
N GLN A 544 5.46 -7.11 3.45
CA GLN A 544 6.73 -6.79 4.10
C GLN A 544 6.90 -7.53 5.43
N LEU A 545 5.86 -7.63 6.25
CA LEU A 545 5.92 -8.36 7.52
C LEU A 545 5.90 -9.87 7.32
N MET A 546 5.21 -10.39 6.29
CA MET A 546 5.30 -11.80 5.92
C MET A 546 6.75 -12.19 5.59
N ARG A 547 7.46 -11.37 4.81
CA ARG A 547 8.89 -11.59 4.55
C ARG A 547 9.73 -11.55 5.83
N ALA A 548 9.40 -10.64 6.76
CA ALA A 548 10.10 -10.53 8.03
C ALA A 548 9.85 -11.73 8.97
N LEU A 549 8.74 -12.46 8.78
CA LEU A 549 8.34 -13.63 9.57
C LEU A 549 8.96 -14.93 9.04
N ALA A 550 9.10 -15.08 7.71
CA ALA A 550 9.72 -16.24 7.07
C ALA A 550 10.67 -15.80 5.94
N PRO A 551 11.88 -15.33 6.28
CA PRO A 551 12.82 -14.81 5.28
C PRO A 551 13.39 -15.89 4.34
N GLU A 552 13.30 -17.18 4.70
CA GLU A 552 13.84 -18.30 3.90
C GLU A 552 12.81 -19.02 3.02
N ASP A 553 11.50 -18.83 3.26
CA ASP A 553 10.43 -19.60 2.59
C ASP A 553 9.70 -18.85 1.46
N LEU A 554 10.02 -17.56 1.23
CA LEU A 554 9.32 -16.73 0.24
C LEU A 554 10.24 -16.30 -0.91
N ASP A 555 10.28 -17.10 -1.98
CA ASP A 555 10.75 -16.73 -3.33
C ASP A 555 9.74 -15.80 -4.06
N ILE A 556 9.14 -14.87 -3.32
CA ILE A 556 8.28 -13.85 -3.92
C ILE A 556 9.21 -12.72 -4.42
N GLU A 557 9.43 -12.66 -5.73
CA GLU A 557 9.98 -11.49 -6.40
C GLU A 557 9.06 -10.29 -6.11
N VAL A 558 9.41 -9.49 -5.12
CA VAL A 558 8.83 -8.15 -4.97
C VAL A 558 9.38 -7.34 -6.14
N PRO A 559 8.54 -6.85 -7.08
CA PRO A 559 9.02 -5.98 -8.13
C PRO A 559 9.84 -4.85 -7.51
N GLU A 560 10.96 -4.52 -8.14
CA GLU A 560 12.00 -3.53 -7.77
C GLU A 560 11.44 -2.10 -7.69
N LEU A 561 10.41 -1.92 -6.88
CA LEU A 561 9.74 -0.68 -6.47
C LEU A 561 10.02 -0.41 -4.99
N ALA A 562 11.06 -1.05 -4.44
CA ALA A 562 11.78 -0.52 -3.31
C ALA A 562 12.43 0.79 -3.79
N LEU A 563 11.99 1.93 -3.23
CA LEU A 563 12.47 3.32 -3.42
C LEU A 563 11.47 4.31 -4.03
N ILE A 564 10.16 4.18 -3.77
CA ILE A 564 9.26 5.33 -3.90
C ILE A 564 8.39 5.51 -2.64
N GLY A 565 8.89 6.31 -1.69
CA GLY A 565 8.13 7.10 -0.69
C GLY A 565 7.42 6.39 0.47
N GLY A 566 8.09 6.27 1.62
CA GLY A 566 7.61 6.49 3.02
C GLY A 566 6.37 5.78 3.63
N GLY A 567 5.49 5.14 2.87
CA GLY A 567 4.21 4.61 3.36
C GLY A 567 4.32 3.37 4.28
N PRO A 568 5.01 2.29 3.86
CA PRO A 568 5.28 1.12 4.72
C PRO A 568 6.19 1.46 5.91
N VAL A 569 7.04 2.49 5.75
CA VAL A 569 8.06 2.89 6.72
C VAL A 569 7.43 3.33 8.05
N TRP A 570 6.30 4.04 8.06
CA TRP A 570 5.71 4.52 9.32
C TRP A 570 5.02 3.40 10.13
N THR A 571 4.39 2.44 9.46
CA THR A 571 3.73 1.30 10.09
C THR A 571 4.76 0.37 10.73
N VAL A 572 5.80 0.00 9.99
CA VAL A 572 6.90 -0.84 10.50
C VAL A 572 7.71 -0.11 11.58
N ARG A 573 7.95 1.21 11.46
CA ARG A 573 8.58 2.00 12.54
C ARG A 573 7.74 2.06 13.81
N SER A 574 6.41 2.03 13.70
CA SER A 574 5.54 1.98 14.88
C SER A 574 5.62 0.62 15.58
N LEU A 575 5.80 -0.46 14.82
CA LEU A 575 6.05 -1.80 15.36
C LEU A 575 7.45 -1.93 15.98
N GLU A 576 8.46 -1.28 15.39
CA GLU A 576 9.80 -1.19 15.96
C GLU A 576 9.82 -0.38 17.26
N ALA A 577 9.11 0.75 17.31
CA ALA A 577 8.94 1.53 18.55
C ALA A 577 8.22 0.74 19.65
N ALA A 578 7.34 -0.19 19.27
CA ALA A 578 6.69 -1.13 20.18
C ALA A 578 7.56 -2.35 20.54
N GLY A 579 8.75 -2.50 19.96
CA GLY A 579 9.69 -3.60 20.21
C GLY A 579 9.33 -4.92 19.53
N LEU A 580 8.43 -4.90 18.54
CA LEU A 580 7.95 -6.12 17.84
C LEU A 580 8.74 -6.44 16.57
N VAL A 581 9.44 -5.45 16.01
CA VAL A 581 10.23 -5.55 14.78
C VAL A 581 11.58 -4.88 15.00
N THR A 582 12.63 -5.35 14.36
CA THR A 582 13.95 -4.70 14.35
C THR A 582 14.33 -4.27 12.93
N GLY A 583 14.98 -3.11 12.82
CA GLY A 583 15.52 -2.62 11.57
C GLY A 583 14.43 -2.09 10.64
N ALA A 584 13.45 -1.33 11.15
CA ALA A 584 12.36 -0.82 10.30
C ALA A 584 12.82 0.13 9.17
N LEU A 585 14.01 0.72 9.33
CA LEU A 585 14.67 1.55 8.31
C LEU A 585 15.60 0.75 7.38
N SER A 586 15.79 -0.55 7.63
CA SER A 586 16.58 -1.42 6.77
C SER A 586 15.72 -1.86 5.56
N ALA A 587 16.39 -2.34 4.50
CA ALA A 587 15.69 -2.95 3.37
C ALA A 587 14.94 -4.25 3.75
N HIS A 588 15.26 -4.83 4.90
CA HIS A 588 14.78 -6.12 5.39
C HIS A 588 14.49 -6.02 6.89
N PRO A 589 13.32 -5.51 7.30
CA PRO A 589 12.93 -5.57 8.70
C PRO A 589 12.83 -7.03 9.14
N GLU A 590 13.17 -7.30 10.39
CA GLU A 590 13.18 -8.64 10.96
C GLU A 590 12.23 -8.71 12.15
N VAL A 591 11.52 -9.83 12.28
CA VAL A 591 10.73 -10.13 13.48
C VAL A 591 11.53 -11.13 14.32
N PRO A 592 11.97 -10.77 15.54
CA PRO A 592 12.66 -11.70 16.42
C PRO A 592 11.85 -12.99 16.61
N ASP A 593 12.50 -14.16 16.53
CA ASP A 593 11.84 -15.47 16.54
C ASP A 593 10.78 -15.64 17.65
N PRO A 594 11.05 -15.24 18.91
CA PRO A 594 10.06 -15.38 19.99
C PRO A 594 8.82 -14.49 19.85
N LEU A 595 8.83 -13.49 18.96
CA LEU A 595 7.75 -12.53 18.73
C LEU A 595 6.96 -12.82 17.46
N ARG A 596 7.42 -13.74 16.61
CA ARG A 596 6.82 -14.06 15.31
C ARG A 596 5.35 -14.47 15.42
N ALA A 597 5.00 -15.28 16.42
CA ALA A 597 3.62 -15.73 16.61
C ALA A 597 2.66 -14.56 16.89
N ALA A 598 3.06 -13.60 17.72
CA ALA A 598 2.25 -12.42 18.02
C ALA A 598 2.03 -11.54 16.78
N VAL A 599 3.07 -11.34 15.97
CA VAL A 599 2.99 -10.56 14.72
C VAL A 599 2.15 -11.30 13.67
N ALA A 600 2.31 -12.62 13.52
CA ALA A 600 1.54 -13.44 12.59
C ALA A 600 0.04 -13.43 12.93
N ARG A 601 -0.34 -13.56 14.21
CA ARG A 601 -1.75 -13.41 14.63
C ARG A 601 -2.31 -12.02 14.33
N GLY A 602 -1.51 -10.99 14.51
CA GLY A 602 -1.88 -9.63 14.11
C GLY A 602 -2.16 -9.53 12.62
N LEU A 603 -1.34 -10.16 11.76
CA LEU A 603 -1.57 -10.19 10.32
C LEU A 603 -2.83 -10.97 9.93
N LEU A 604 -3.09 -12.12 10.57
CA LEU A 604 -4.33 -12.89 10.35
C LEU A 604 -5.57 -12.06 10.69
N LEU A 605 -5.55 -11.32 11.81
CA LEU A 605 -6.63 -10.39 12.17
C LEU A 605 -6.84 -9.31 11.10
N VAL A 606 -5.76 -8.78 10.50
CA VAL A 606 -5.88 -7.80 9.41
C VAL A 606 -6.52 -8.41 8.17
N VAL A 607 -6.12 -9.64 7.79
CA VAL A 607 -6.68 -10.33 6.62
C VAL A 607 -8.18 -10.58 6.83
N ALA A 608 -8.58 -11.08 8.00
CA ALA A 608 -9.99 -11.25 8.35
C ALA A 608 -10.78 -9.94 8.28
N LEU A 609 -10.23 -8.84 8.82
CA LEU A 609 -10.88 -7.52 8.76
C LEU A 609 -11.00 -6.96 7.34
N LEU A 610 -10.07 -7.30 6.44
CA LEU A 610 -10.14 -6.87 5.05
C LEU A 610 -11.21 -7.65 4.28
N ALA A 611 -11.33 -8.96 4.53
CA ALA A 611 -12.35 -9.81 3.93
C ALA A 611 -13.76 -9.30 4.24
N ASP A 612 -14.05 -8.97 5.52
CA ASP A 612 -15.34 -8.42 5.94
C ASP A 612 -15.69 -7.08 5.27
N THR A 613 -14.70 -6.28 4.84
CA THR A 613 -14.94 -4.96 4.24
C THR A 613 -15.20 -4.95 2.74
N ASP A 614 -14.94 -6.06 2.05
CA ASP A 614 -15.22 -6.19 0.62
C ASP A 614 -16.64 -6.74 0.35
N GLU A 615 -17.40 -7.07 1.41
CA GLU A 615 -18.83 -7.46 1.38
C GLU A 615 -19.82 -6.28 1.46
N GLU A 616 -19.38 -5.04 1.74
CA GLU A 616 -20.18 -3.80 1.77
C GLU A 616 -20.05 -2.93 0.51
#